data_AF-A0A9D5KFN5-F1
#
_entry.id   AF-A0A9D5KFN5-F1
#
_cell.length_a   1.000
_cell.length_b   1.000
_cell.length_c   1.000
_cell.angle_alpha   90.00
_cell.angle_beta   90.00
_cell.angle_gamma   90.00
#
_symmetry.space_group_name_H-M   'P 1'
#
loop_
_entity.id
_entity.type
_entity.pdbx_description
1 polymer ?
#
loop_
_entity_poly.entity_id
_entity_poly.type
_entity_poly.pdbx_seq_one_letter_code
_entity_poly.pdbx_strand_id
1 'polypeptide(L)'
;MKRAWITVLLVALPFSTFAAKTEMTYEEWEMAMASAQEREKAAREQIAGEQAQIESLRQRISDIDAQIAQIIQEKYDILGITEQDVIDAENEIASIRQEIELLMGLTPDELAKRMSDIKKIEARIAALKEKPVSYLWRVRDQIRDVESLLEQLKSMLPDKPMSYTVREIPERRDCLWYISEYDFIYGDPAQWPKIYRANKGLIDNAYNRYLQLVEEPKYSRSEDLIFPGQEFDIPR
;
A
#
# COMPACT_ATOMS: atom_id res chain seq x y z
N MET A 1 -20.67 -0.13 -19.64
CA MET A 1 -21.98 -0.24 -18.95
C MET A 1 -21.95 0.64 -17.71
N LYS A 2 -23.13 1.15 -17.32
CA LYS A 2 -23.46 2.09 -16.21
C LYS A 2 -23.59 3.55 -16.64
N ARG A 3 -24.79 3.87 -17.14
CA ARG A 3 -25.34 5.22 -17.31
C ARG A 3 -25.86 5.68 -15.93
N ALA A 4 -25.31 6.77 -15.39
CA ALA A 4 -25.88 7.42 -14.21
C ALA A 4 -27.12 8.23 -14.63
N TRP A 5 -28.25 7.92 -14.00
CA TRP A 5 -29.51 8.64 -14.17
C TRP A 5 -29.47 9.89 -13.29
N ILE A 6 -29.50 11.08 -13.91
CA ILE A 6 -29.74 12.33 -13.18
C ILE A 6 -31.26 12.54 -13.17
N THR A 7 -31.86 12.27 -12.02
CA THR A 7 -33.24 12.64 -11.68
C THR A 7 -33.37 14.15 -11.67
N VAL A 8 -34.05 14.70 -12.68
CA VAL A 8 -34.48 16.11 -12.70
C VAL A 8 -35.60 16.27 -11.68
N LEU A 9 -35.32 17.02 -10.61
CA LEU A 9 -36.30 17.43 -9.61
C LEU A 9 -37.25 18.45 -10.25
N LEU A 10 -38.45 18.00 -10.59
CA LEU A 10 -39.49 18.81 -11.21
C LEU A 10 -40.15 19.68 -10.13
N VAL A 11 -39.62 20.89 -9.94
CA VAL A 11 -40.24 21.91 -9.08
C VAL A 11 -41.54 22.35 -9.74
N ALA A 12 -42.66 21.86 -9.21
CA ALA A 12 -44.00 22.30 -9.58
C ALA A 12 -44.23 23.72 -9.05
N LEU A 13 -44.02 24.72 -9.90
CA LEU A 13 -44.51 26.08 -9.66
C LEU A 13 -46.00 26.17 -10.02
N PRO A 14 -46.86 26.75 -9.17
CA PRO A 14 -48.27 26.91 -9.48
C PRO A 14 -48.43 27.91 -10.63
N PHE A 15 -48.94 27.44 -11.77
CA PHE A 15 -49.40 28.29 -12.87
C PHE A 15 -50.55 29.17 -12.36
N SER A 16 -50.26 30.44 -12.11
CA SER A 16 -51.29 31.47 -11.98
C SER A 16 -51.68 31.89 -13.40
N THR A 17 -52.86 31.46 -13.84
CA THR A 17 -53.45 31.90 -15.11
C THR A 17 -53.93 33.34 -14.98
N PHE A 18 -53.11 34.31 -15.38
CA PHE A 18 -53.57 35.64 -15.76
C PHE A 18 -53.51 35.77 -17.28
N ALA A 19 -54.62 35.45 -17.95
CA ALA A 19 -54.85 35.85 -19.32
C ALA A 19 -55.55 37.22 -19.31
N ALA A 20 -54.79 38.29 -19.06
CA ALA A 20 -55.24 39.65 -19.34
C ALA A 20 -54.86 39.99 -20.79
N LYS A 21 -55.86 40.19 -21.64
CA LYS A 21 -55.66 40.69 -23.01
C LYS A 21 -55.46 42.21 -22.92
N THR A 22 -54.23 42.66 -22.66
CA THR A 22 -53.87 44.07 -22.73
C THR A 22 -53.56 44.40 -24.19
N GLU A 23 -54.51 44.99 -24.90
CA GLU A 23 -54.19 45.79 -26.09
C GLU A 23 -53.38 46.99 -25.59
N MET A 24 -52.06 46.85 -25.56
CA MET A 24 -51.15 47.97 -25.27
C MET A 24 -51.37 49.04 -26.34
N THR A 25 -51.44 50.28 -25.90
CA THR A 25 -51.42 51.42 -26.84
C THR A 25 -50.11 51.40 -27.63
N TYR A 26 -50.13 51.91 -28.86
CA TYR A 26 -48.94 51.94 -29.73
C TYR A 26 -47.73 52.63 -29.03
N GLU A 27 -48.00 53.65 -28.22
CA GLU A 27 -47.00 54.37 -27.43
C GLU A 27 -46.42 53.53 -26.28
N GLU A 28 -47.24 52.76 -25.56
CA GLU A 28 -46.77 51.79 -24.57
C GLU A 28 -45.93 50.68 -25.21
N TRP A 29 -46.27 50.28 -26.44
CA TRP A 29 -45.48 49.30 -27.21
C TRP A 29 -44.12 49.85 -27.61
N GLU A 30 -44.04 51.08 -28.10
CA GLU A 30 -42.76 51.71 -28.44
C GLU A 30 -41.87 51.84 -27.20
N MET A 31 -42.43 52.24 -26.05
CA MET A 31 -41.69 52.30 -24.78
C MET A 31 -41.23 50.91 -24.30
N ALA A 32 -42.10 49.90 -24.38
CA ALA A 32 -41.75 48.54 -24.01
C ALA A 32 -40.65 47.96 -24.91
N MET A 33 -40.73 48.21 -26.21
CA MET A 33 -39.73 47.79 -27.20
C MET A 33 -38.38 48.46 -26.94
N ALA A 34 -38.36 49.77 -26.69
CA ALA A 34 -37.15 50.50 -26.33
C ALA A 34 -36.51 49.94 -25.05
N SER A 35 -37.31 49.70 -24.00
CA SER A 35 -36.82 49.12 -22.74
C SER A 35 -36.27 47.69 -22.92
N ALA A 36 -36.87 46.90 -23.82
CA ALA A 36 -36.41 45.56 -24.14
C ALA A 36 -35.08 45.59 -24.90
N GLN A 37 -34.93 46.52 -25.86
CA GLN A 37 -33.67 46.72 -26.60
C GLN A 37 -32.53 47.18 -25.69
N GLU A 38 -32.80 48.07 -24.73
CA GLU A 38 -31.80 48.48 -23.75
C GLU A 38 -31.35 47.33 -22.85
N ARG A 39 -32.29 46.52 -22.34
CA ARG A 39 -31.96 45.32 -21.56
C ARG A 39 -31.20 44.29 -22.38
N GLU A 40 -31.55 44.10 -23.65
CA GLU A 40 -30.84 43.20 -24.55
C GLU A 40 -29.39 43.68 -24.77
N LYS A 41 -29.20 44.98 -25.01
CA LYS A 41 -27.87 45.57 -25.15
C LYS A 41 -27.04 45.41 -23.87
N ALA A 42 -27.63 45.74 -22.71
CA ALA A 42 -26.97 45.59 -21.42
C ALA A 42 -26.61 44.13 -21.11
N ALA A 43 -27.51 43.19 -21.40
CA ALA A 43 -27.24 41.75 -21.24
C ALA A 43 -26.14 41.27 -22.19
N ARG A 44 -26.11 41.74 -23.45
CA ARG A 44 -25.03 41.41 -24.40
C ARG A 44 -23.67 41.95 -23.95
N GLU A 45 -23.63 43.18 -23.42
CA GLU A 45 -22.42 43.78 -22.84
C GLU A 45 -21.93 42.99 -21.61
N GLN A 46 -22.85 42.58 -20.73
CA GLN A 46 -22.53 41.73 -19.58
C GLN A 46 -21.98 40.37 -20.01
N ILE A 47 -22.62 39.69 -20.97
CA ILE A 47 -22.16 38.41 -21.51
C ILE A 47 -20.76 38.55 -22.12
N ALA A 48 -20.52 39.62 -22.88
CA ALA A 48 -19.19 39.88 -23.46
C ALA A 48 -18.13 40.10 -22.36
N GLY A 49 -18.49 40.82 -21.29
CA GLY A 49 -17.62 41.01 -20.12
C GLY A 49 -17.31 39.70 -19.40
N GLU A 50 -18.31 38.86 -19.14
CA GLU A 50 -18.13 37.54 -18.53
C GLU A 50 -17.30 36.60 -19.42
N GLN A 51 -17.51 36.64 -20.74
CA GLN A 51 -16.70 35.85 -21.69
C GLN A 51 -15.23 36.26 -21.65
N ALA A 52 -14.92 37.55 -21.60
CA ALA A 52 -13.55 38.05 -21.46
C ALA A 52 -12.93 37.62 -20.13
N GLN A 53 -13.70 37.62 -19.04
CA GLN A 53 -13.25 37.10 -17.75
C GLN A 53 -12.95 35.60 -17.80
N ILE A 54 -13.84 34.80 -18.40
CA ILE A 54 -13.65 33.36 -18.59
C ILE A 54 -12.38 33.09 -19.39
N GLU A 55 -12.15 33.82 -20.47
CA GLU A 55 -10.94 33.68 -21.29
C GLU A 55 -9.68 34.03 -20.50
N SER A 56 -9.70 35.13 -19.72
CA SER A 56 -8.58 35.49 -18.85
C SER A 56 -8.29 34.43 -17.78
N LEU A 57 -9.32 33.82 -17.19
CA LEU A 57 -9.18 32.78 -16.17
C LEU A 57 -8.62 31.50 -16.79
N ARG A 58 -9.06 31.14 -18.00
CA ARG A 58 -8.51 30.00 -18.74
C ARG A 58 -7.03 30.19 -19.05
N GLN A 59 -6.63 31.39 -19.45
CA GLN A 59 -5.22 31.69 -19.68
C GLN A 59 -4.42 31.56 -18.38
N ARG A 60 -4.91 32.11 -17.27
CA ARG A 60 -4.25 32.00 -15.96
C ARG A 60 -4.09 30.55 -15.49
N ILE A 61 -5.09 29.70 -15.73
CA ILE A 61 -4.99 28.26 -15.44
C ILE A 61 -3.87 27.64 -16.27
N SER A 62 -3.85 27.89 -17.58
CA SER A 62 -2.80 27.36 -18.46
C SER A 62 -1.40 27.82 -18.05
N ASP A 63 -1.24 29.07 -17.63
CA ASP A 63 0.05 29.61 -17.20
C ASP A 63 0.50 29.00 -15.86
N ILE A 64 -0.43 28.77 -14.93
CA ILE A 64 -0.15 28.11 -13.66
C ILE A 64 0.23 26.64 -13.90
N ASP A 65 -0.48 25.94 -14.78
CA ASP A 65 -0.17 24.54 -15.12
C ASP A 65 1.24 24.40 -15.71
N ALA A 66 1.66 25.35 -16.56
CA ALA A 66 3.01 25.41 -17.10
C ALA A 66 4.06 25.64 -15.99
N GLN A 67 3.80 26.54 -15.05
CA GLN A 67 4.69 26.79 -13.90
C GLN A 67 4.80 25.57 -12.99
N ILE A 68 3.69 24.87 -12.73
CA ILE A 68 3.68 23.63 -11.95
C ILE A 68 4.53 22.57 -12.64
N ALA A 69 4.35 22.38 -13.95
CA ALA A 69 5.14 21.42 -14.73
C ALA A 69 6.65 21.74 -14.65
N GLN A 70 7.02 23.01 -14.76
CA GLN A 70 8.41 23.44 -14.62
C GLN A 70 8.98 23.13 -13.23
N ILE A 71 8.30 23.50 -12.15
CA ILE A 71 8.75 23.23 -10.77
C ILE A 71 8.87 21.73 -10.52
N ILE A 72 7.97 20.92 -11.09
CA ILE A 72 8.04 19.46 -11.00
C ILE A 72 9.30 18.94 -11.67
N GLN A 73 9.64 19.42 -12.87
CA GLN A 73 10.86 19.03 -13.58
C GLN A 73 12.11 19.48 -12.82
N GLU A 74 12.17 20.72 -12.36
CA GLU A 74 13.30 21.23 -11.56
C GLU A 74 13.53 20.36 -10.30
N LYS A 75 12.46 19.95 -9.61
CA LYS A 75 12.55 19.04 -8.46
C LYS A 75 13.12 17.67 -8.85
N TYR A 76 12.74 17.13 -10.00
CA TYR A 76 13.26 15.87 -10.51
C TYR A 76 14.74 15.98 -10.91
N ASP A 77 15.11 17.07 -11.57
CA ASP A 77 16.50 17.38 -11.94
C ASP A 77 17.41 17.50 -10.70
N ILE A 78 16.95 18.18 -9.64
CA ILE A 78 17.70 18.33 -8.37
C ILE A 78 18.00 16.96 -7.74
N LEU A 79 17.06 16.03 -7.83
CA LEU A 79 17.20 14.69 -7.25
C LEU A 79 17.86 13.69 -8.21
N GLY A 80 18.10 14.08 -9.47
CA GLY A 80 18.62 13.20 -10.51
C GLY A 80 17.68 12.02 -10.82
N ILE A 81 16.37 12.25 -10.71
CA ILE A 81 15.33 11.24 -10.98
C ILE A 81 14.46 11.68 -12.15
N THR A 82 13.69 10.74 -12.69
CA THR A 82 12.69 10.98 -13.74
C THR A 82 11.29 10.82 -13.18
N GLU A 83 10.29 11.30 -13.92
CA GLU A 83 8.88 11.03 -13.61
C GLU A 83 8.59 9.51 -13.59
N GLN A 84 9.25 8.73 -14.45
CA GLN A 84 9.11 7.29 -14.49
C GLN A 84 9.59 6.63 -13.19
N ASP A 85 10.70 7.10 -12.60
CA ASP A 85 11.20 6.57 -11.33
C ASP A 85 10.20 6.77 -10.19
N VAL A 86 9.46 7.88 -10.21
CA VAL A 86 8.40 8.18 -9.25
C VAL A 86 7.21 7.24 -9.44
N ILE A 87 6.77 7.04 -10.68
CA ILE A 87 5.69 6.10 -11.02
C ILE A 87 6.06 4.67 -10.62
N ASP A 88 7.28 4.25 -10.91
CA ASP A 88 7.77 2.90 -10.58
C ASP A 88 7.83 2.70 -9.06
N ALA A 89 8.28 3.71 -8.31
CA ALA A 89 8.29 3.66 -6.85
C ALA A 89 6.87 3.57 -6.27
N GLU A 90 5.92 4.33 -6.81
CA GLU A 90 4.51 4.27 -6.37
C GLU A 90 3.88 2.91 -6.66
N ASN A 91 4.11 2.35 -7.84
CA ASN A 91 3.61 1.03 -8.23
C ASN A 91 4.18 -0.06 -7.31
N GLU A 92 5.47 0.02 -6.99
CA GLU A 92 6.13 -0.90 -6.05
C GLU A 92 5.52 -0.78 -4.64
N ILE A 93 5.33 0.45 -4.14
CA ILE A 93 4.69 0.69 -2.84
C ILE A 93 3.25 0.15 -2.82
N ALA A 94 2.49 0.34 -3.90
CA ALA A 94 1.13 -0.19 -4.01
C ALA A 94 1.11 -1.72 -4.01
N SER A 95 2.05 -2.37 -4.71
CA SER A 95 2.23 -3.82 -4.70
C SER A 95 2.57 -4.32 -3.29
N ILE A 96 3.51 -3.69 -2.59
CA ILE A 96 3.87 -4.07 -1.22
C ILE A 96 2.67 -3.93 -0.29
N ARG A 97 1.93 -2.83 -0.38
CA ARG A 97 0.73 -2.61 0.43
C ARG A 97 -0.29 -3.73 0.22
N GLN A 98 -0.57 -4.07 -1.03
CA GLN A 98 -1.49 -5.15 -1.36
C GLN A 98 -1.04 -6.50 -0.78
N GLU A 99 0.26 -6.82 -0.88
CA GLU A 99 0.80 -8.05 -0.30
C GLU A 99 0.66 -8.09 1.22
N ILE A 100 0.94 -6.98 1.91
CA ILE A 100 0.75 -6.89 3.37
C ILE A 100 -0.73 -7.08 3.72
N GLU A 101 -1.65 -6.43 3.02
CA GLU A 101 -3.09 -6.56 3.26
C GLU A 101 -3.58 -8.00 3.07
N LEU A 102 -3.06 -8.72 2.06
CA LEU A 102 -3.35 -10.14 1.86
C LEU A 102 -2.83 -10.99 3.04
N LEU A 103 -1.63 -10.69 3.55
CA LEU A 103 -1.05 -11.39 4.70
C LEU A 103 -1.81 -11.09 6.00
N MET A 104 -2.29 -9.85 6.19
CA MET A 104 -3.12 -9.48 7.34
C MET A 104 -4.47 -10.22 7.37
N GLY A 105 -4.94 -10.69 6.23
CA GLY A 105 -6.16 -11.51 6.14
C GLY A 105 -5.97 -12.98 6.56
N LEU A 106 -4.74 -13.43 6.78
CA LEU A 106 -4.43 -14.81 7.17
C LEU A 106 -4.62 -15.02 8.67
N THR A 107 -4.86 -16.28 9.05
CA THR A 107 -4.82 -16.67 10.46
C THR A 107 -3.37 -16.62 11.01
N PRO A 108 -3.16 -16.45 12.33
CA PRO A 108 -1.81 -16.37 12.91
C PRO A 108 -0.90 -17.56 12.55
N ASP A 109 -1.45 -18.77 12.49
CA ASP A 109 -0.70 -19.99 12.15
C ASP A 109 -0.32 -20.08 10.66
N GLU A 110 -1.16 -19.53 9.77
CA GLU A 110 -0.86 -19.43 8.34
C GLU A 110 0.13 -18.31 8.05
N LEU A 111 0.00 -17.19 8.77
CA LEU A 111 0.92 -16.07 8.71
C LEU A 111 2.34 -16.50 9.14
N ALA A 112 2.43 -17.33 10.19
CA ALA A 112 3.69 -17.93 10.61
C ALA A 112 4.36 -18.74 9.48
N LYS A 113 3.60 -19.37 8.58
CA LYS A 113 4.17 -20.10 7.44
C LYS A 113 4.68 -19.21 6.30
N ARG A 114 4.46 -17.90 6.38
CA ARG A 114 4.77 -16.90 5.35
C ARG A 114 5.85 -15.92 5.79
N MET A 115 6.70 -16.27 6.77
CA MET A 115 7.76 -15.36 7.24
C MET A 115 8.76 -14.99 6.14
N SER A 116 9.02 -15.89 5.19
CA SER A 116 9.89 -15.57 4.06
C SER A 116 9.35 -14.45 3.19
N ASP A 117 8.02 -14.35 3.05
CA ASP A 117 7.38 -13.28 2.29
C ASP A 117 7.43 -11.96 3.06
N ILE A 118 7.25 -11.98 4.38
CA ILE A 118 7.45 -10.80 5.25
C ILE A 118 8.88 -10.26 5.11
N LYS A 119 9.89 -11.13 5.10
CA LYS A 119 11.29 -10.73 4.89
C LYS A 119 11.56 -10.14 3.50
N LYS A 120 10.93 -10.69 2.45
CA LYS A 120 11.04 -10.12 1.11
C LYS A 120 10.43 -8.73 1.08
N ILE A 121 9.29 -8.53 1.72
CA ILE A 121 8.64 -7.22 1.86
C ILE A 121 9.57 -6.23 2.59
N GLU A 122 10.18 -6.64 3.71
CA GLU A 122 11.18 -5.84 4.42
C GLU A 122 12.34 -5.41 3.52
N ALA A 123 12.90 -6.35 2.76
CA ALA A 123 14.00 -6.07 1.84
C ALA A 123 13.59 -5.10 0.72
N ARG A 124 12.38 -5.23 0.17
CA ARG A 124 11.84 -4.32 -0.85
C ARG A 124 11.65 -2.90 -0.30
N ILE A 125 11.10 -2.77 0.90
CA ILE A 125 10.95 -1.47 1.58
C ILE A 125 12.33 -0.84 1.85
N ALA A 126 13.30 -1.62 2.33
CA ALA A 126 14.66 -1.14 2.54
C ALA A 126 15.30 -0.66 1.23
N ALA A 127 15.17 -1.42 0.14
CA ALA A 127 15.67 -1.03 -1.17
C ALA A 127 15.00 0.26 -1.71
N LEU A 128 13.70 0.46 -1.45
CA LEU A 128 13.00 1.70 -1.80
C LEU A 128 13.56 2.92 -1.05
N LYS A 129 13.95 2.76 0.21
CA LYS A 129 14.49 3.86 1.04
C LYS A 129 15.85 4.35 0.53
N GLU A 130 16.65 3.47 -0.05
CA GLU A 130 17.95 3.81 -0.64
C GLU A 130 17.84 4.59 -1.96
N LYS A 131 16.70 4.50 -2.67
CA LYS A 131 16.51 5.21 -3.93
C LYS A 131 16.33 6.71 -3.70
N PRO A 132 16.85 7.60 -4.57
CA PRO A 132 16.67 9.06 -4.42
C PRO A 132 15.21 9.52 -4.40
N VAL A 133 14.31 8.74 -5.01
CA VAL A 133 12.86 8.97 -4.99
C VAL A 133 12.28 9.00 -3.57
N SER A 134 12.91 8.34 -2.60
CA SER A 134 12.49 8.33 -1.18
C SER A 134 12.63 9.69 -0.49
N TYR A 135 13.40 10.62 -1.08
CA TYR A 135 13.52 11.98 -0.56
C TYR A 135 12.28 12.84 -0.85
N LEU A 136 11.45 12.45 -1.82
CA LEU A 136 10.19 13.12 -2.08
C LEU A 136 9.24 12.92 -0.91
N TRP A 137 8.68 14.02 -0.39
CA TRP A 137 7.82 14.00 0.80
C TRP A 137 6.67 12.99 0.67
N ARG A 138 6.03 12.95 -0.51
CA ARG A 138 4.89 12.08 -0.81
C ARG A 138 5.28 10.61 -0.75
N VAL A 139 6.39 10.24 -1.41
CA VAL A 139 6.89 8.85 -1.45
C VAL A 139 7.37 8.43 -0.06
N ARG A 140 8.06 9.32 0.66
CA ARG A 140 8.49 9.07 2.05
C ARG A 140 7.31 8.76 2.96
N ASP A 141 6.23 9.53 2.86
CA ASP A 141 5.02 9.34 3.66
C ASP A 141 4.36 7.98 3.35
N GLN A 142 4.25 7.64 2.07
CA GLN A 142 3.73 6.34 1.64
C GLN A 142 4.60 5.16 2.12
N ILE A 143 5.92 5.29 2.10
CA ILE A 143 6.86 4.29 2.65
C ILE A 143 6.59 4.11 4.15
N ARG A 144 6.47 5.20 4.91
CA ARG A 144 6.19 5.15 6.35
C ARG A 144 4.87 4.44 6.66
N ASP A 145 3.84 4.67 5.85
CA ASP A 145 2.56 3.99 6.02
C ASP A 145 2.68 2.49 5.84
N VAL A 146 3.42 2.05 4.82
CA VAL A 146 3.68 0.63 4.55
C VAL A 146 4.56 0.00 5.64
N GLU A 147 5.55 0.72 6.17
CA GLU A 147 6.32 0.29 7.34
C GLU A 147 5.42 0.09 8.57
N SER A 148 4.48 1.00 8.81
CA SER A 148 3.50 0.87 9.91
C SER A 148 2.60 -0.35 9.74
N LEU A 149 2.11 -0.61 8.52
CA LEU A 149 1.32 -1.80 8.22
C LEU A 149 2.11 -3.09 8.41
N LEU A 150 3.37 -3.10 7.97
CA LEU A 150 4.26 -4.23 8.16
C LEU A 150 4.48 -4.53 9.65
N GLU A 151 4.64 -3.50 10.47
CA GLU A 151 4.85 -3.69 11.91
C GLU A 151 3.58 -4.20 12.61
N GLN A 152 2.40 -3.71 12.18
CA GLN A 152 1.12 -4.27 12.59
C GLN A 152 1.00 -5.75 12.21
N LEU A 153 1.39 -6.11 10.98
CA LEU A 153 1.39 -7.50 10.52
C LEU A 153 2.27 -8.39 11.41
N LYS A 154 3.48 -7.94 11.76
CA LYS A 154 4.36 -8.70 12.65
C LYS A 154 3.78 -8.88 14.05
N SER A 155 3.03 -7.90 14.56
CA SER A 155 2.37 -8.02 15.86
C SER A 155 1.29 -9.10 15.90
N MET A 156 0.72 -9.47 14.74
CA MET A 156 -0.27 -10.55 14.62
C MET A 156 0.35 -11.95 14.65
N LEU A 157 1.68 -12.06 14.51
CA LEU A 157 2.35 -13.35 14.57
C LEU A 157 2.15 -13.96 15.98
N PRO A 158 1.87 -15.28 16.09
CA PRO A 158 1.54 -15.93 17.35
C PRO A 158 2.71 -15.91 18.36
N ASP A 159 2.49 -15.37 19.57
CA ASP A 159 3.52 -15.14 20.60
C ASP A 159 4.06 -16.44 21.27
N LYS A 160 3.48 -17.59 20.93
CA LYS A 160 3.78 -18.88 21.55
C LYS A 160 5.01 -19.52 20.89
N PRO A 161 5.92 -20.18 21.65
CA PRO A 161 6.93 -21.05 21.03
C PRO A 161 6.17 -22.07 20.20
N MET A 162 6.36 -22.03 18.88
CA MET A 162 5.92 -23.13 18.04
C MET A 162 6.74 -24.33 18.47
N SER A 163 6.09 -25.43 18.83
CA SER A 163 6.80 -26.68 18.96
C SER A 163 6.97 -27.27 17.56
N TYR A 164 8.18 -27.67 17.24
CA TYR A 164 8.50 -28.31 15.97
C TYR A 164 8.85 -29.77 16.21
N THR A 165 8.07 -30.66 15.61
CA THR A 165 8.42 -32.08 15.57
C THR A 165 9.32 -32.35 14.37
N VAL A 166 10.54 -32.82 14.64
CA VAL A 166 11.51 -33.25 13.64
C VAL A 166 10.89 -34.33 12.75
N ARG A 167 10.95 -34.15 11.44
CA ARG A 167 10.34 -35.04 10.46
C ARG A 167 11.36 -36.04 9.93
N GLU A 168 10.85 -37.19 9.51
CA GLU A 168 11.63 -38.14 8.73
C GLU A 168 11.50 -37.79 7.25
N ILE A 169 12.54 -37.20 6.67
CA ILE A 169 12.60 -36.86 5.25
C ILE A 169 13.80 -37.63 4.66
N PRO A 170 13.57 -38.67 3.84
CA PRO A 170 14.64 -39.55 3.34
C PRO A 170 15.73 -38.82 2.56
N GLU A 171 15.35 -37.83 1.75
CA GLU A 171 16.27 -37.09 0.87
C GLU A 171 16.94 -35.88 1.56
N ARG A 172 16.38 -35.41 2.67
CA ARG A 172 16.85 -34.22 3.40
C ARG A 172 16.51 -34.32 4.87
N ARG A 173 17.26 -35.15 5.61
CA ARG A 173 17.05 -35.31 7.06
C ARG A 173 17.09 -33.95 7.76
N ASP A 174 16.12 -33.72 8.63
CA ASP A 174 16.08 -32.52 9.44
C ASP A 174 17.33 -32.42 10.34
N CYS A 175 17.96 -31.26 10.30
CA CYS A 175 18.99 -30.83 11.23
C CYS A 175 18.66 -29.39 11.66
N LEU A 176 19.25 -28.88 12.74
CA LEU A 176 18.90 -27.56 13.27
C LEU A 176 18.98 -26.45 12.21
N TRP A 177 19.94 -26.56 11.28
CA TRP A 177 20.09 -25.68 10.11
C TRP A 177 18.86 -25.70 9.20
N TYR A 178 18.45 -26.88 8.74
CA TYR A 178 17.27 -27.01 7.86
C TYR A 178 15.97 -26.68 8.58
N ILE A 179 15.89 -26.98 9.89
CA ILE A 179 14.74 -26.58 10.70
C ILE A 179 14.62 -25.06 10.72
N SER A 180 15.71 -24.32 10.99
CA SER A 180 15.70 -22.86 10.96
C SER A 180 15.48 -22.26 9.57
N GLU A 181 15.87 -22.97 8.52
CA GLU A 181 15.64 -22.54 7.14
C GLU A 181 14.16 -22.55 6.76
N TYR A 182 13.34 -23.40 7.39
CA TYR A 182 11.92 -23.42 7.08
C TYR A 182 11.30 -22.04 7.30
N ASP A 183 10.58 -21.59 6.28
CA ASP A 183 9.86 -20.32 6.29
C ASP A 183 8.89 -20.21 7.47
N PHE A 184 8.41 -21.33 8.00
CA PHE A 184 7.53 -21.36 9.17
C PHE A 184 8.24 -21.40 10.52
N ILE A 185 9.58 -21.46 10.53
CA ILE A 185 10.42 -21.44 11.74
C ILE A 185 11.13 -20.08 11.81
N TYR A 186 12.16 -19.88 10.99
CA TYR A 186 12.83 -18.58 10.88
C TYR A 186 12.98 -18.11 9.45
N GLY A 187 12.87 -18.96 8.43
CA GLY A 187 13.22 -18.61 7.05
C GLY A 187 14.67 -18.12 6.92
N ASP A 188 15.54 -18.54 7.83
CA ASP A 188 16.96 -18.19 7.86
C ASP A 188 17.74 -19.31 8.55
N PRO A 189 18.51 -20.09 7.79
CA PRO A 189 19.31 -21.17 8.34
C PRO A 189 20.33 -20.72 9.39
N ALA A 190 20.81 -19.48 9.35
CA ALA A 190 21.80 -18.98 10.31
C ALA A 190 21.23 -18.82 11.72
N GLN A 191 19.90 -18.92 11.89
CA GLN A 191 19.23 -18.82 13.19
C GLN A 191 19.14 -20.15 13.94
N TRP A 192 19.65 -21.25 13.38
CA TRP A 192 19.72 -22.54 14.07
C TRP A 192 20.30 -22.49 15.50
N PRO A 193 21.28 -21.62 15.85
CA PRO A 193 21.80 -21.57 17.22
C PRO A 193 20.76 -21.13 18.24
N LYS A 194 19.71 -20.40 17.83
CA LYS A 194 18.59 -20.05 18.72
C LYS A 194 17.84 -21.30 19.16
N ILE A 195 17.52 -22.20 18.22
CA ILE A 195 16.87 -23.49 18.49
C ILE A 195 17.74 -24.33 19.42
N TYR A 196 19.04 -24.43 19.13
CA TYR A 196 19.98 -25.16 19.99
C TYR A 196 20.00 -24.59 21.41
N ARG A 197 20.10 -23.26 21.58
CA ARG A 197 20.15 -22.62 22.91
C ARG A 197 18.88 -22.87 23.73
N ALA A 198 17.71 -22.77 23.13
CA ALA A 198 16.44 -23.04 23.82
C ALA A 198 16.29 -24.51 24.22
N ASN A 199 16.78 -25.43 23.38
CA ASN A 199 16.63 -26.88 23.59
C ASN A 199 17.91 -27.54 24.11
N LYS A 200 18.90 -26.75 24.55
CA LYS A 200 20.26 -27.22 24.86
C LYS A 200 20.25 -28.37 25.87
N GLY A 201 19.40 -28.25 26.90
CA GLY A 201 19.23 -29.29 27.91
C GLY A 201 18.74 -30.62 27.33
N LEU A 202 17.73 -30.59 26.45
CA LEU A 202 17.22 -31.80 25.80
C LEU A 202 18.26 -32.43 24.87
N ILE A 203 18.91 -31.61 24.04
CA ILE A 203 19.87 -32.06 23.02
C ILE A 203 21.14 -32.61 23.68
N ASP A 204 21.72 -31.89 24.64
CA ASP A 204 22.94 -32.32 25.32
C ASP A 204 22.70 -33.57 26.17
N ASN A 205 21.54 -33.69 26.84
CA ASN A 205 21.19 -34.88 27.61
C ASN A 205 21.03 -36.11 26.70
N ALA A 206 20.39 -35.95 25.54
CA ALA A 206 20.28 -37.01 24.54
C ALA A 206 21.66 -37.42 24.01
N TYR A 207 22.54 -36.44 23.76
CA TYR A 207 23.90 -36.68 23.28
C TYR A 207 24.78 -37.40 24.29
N ASN A 208 24.74 -36.98 25.55
CA ASN A 208 25.47 -37.66 26.63
C ASN A 208 25.02 -39.12 26.78
N ARG A 209 23.71 -39.39 26.65
CA ARG A 209 23.18 -40.76 26.66
C ARG A 209 23.67 -41.55 25.44
N TYR A 210 23.68 -40.95 24.26
CA TYR A 210 24.16 -41.57 23.03
C TYR A 210 25.62 -42.02 23.15
N LEU A 211 26.50 -41.16 23.67
CA LEU A 211 27.91 -41.47 23.87
C LEU A 211 28.18 -42.64 24.83
N GLN A 212 27.29 -42.85 25.81
CA GLN A 212 27.43 -43.96 26.77
C GLN A 212 27.01 -45.32 26.16
N LEU A 213 26.17 -45.31 25.13
CA LEU A 213 25.58 -46.51 24.55
C LEU A 213 26.34 -47.05 23.33
N VAL A 214 27.30 -46.28 22.80
CA VAL A 214 27.95 -46.58 21.52
C VAL A 214 29.48 -46.52 21.68
N GLU A 215 30.17 -47.61 21.34
CA GLU A 215 31.64 -47.70 21.41
C GLU A 215 32.33 -46.80 20.37
N GLU A 216 31.74 -46.66 19.18
CA GLU A 216 32.22 -45.77 18.10
C GLU A 216 31.13 -44.76 17.70
N PRO A 217 31.08 -43.58 18.31
CA PRO A 217 30.03 -42.61 18.04
C PRO A 217 30.17 -42.02 16.64
N LYS A 218 29.07 -42.07 15.88
CA LYS A 218 28.93 -41.48 14.54
C LYS A 218 28.95 -39.95 14.57
N TYR A 219 28.42 -39.34 15.63
CA TYR A 219 28.29 -37.88 15.77
C TYR A 219 29.29 -37.37 16.81
N SER A 220 29.99 -36.29 16.48
CA SER A 220 30.99 -35.66 17.35
C SER A 220 30.48 -34.46 18.14
N ARG A 221 29.31 -33.91 17.78
CA ARG A 221 28.70 -32.75 18.42
C ARG A 221 27.27 -33.06 18.83
N SER A 222 26.80 -32.44 19.92
CA SER A 222 25.43 -32.64 20.40
C SER A 222 24.39 -32.04 19.45
N GLU A 223 24.70 -30.89 18.84
CA GLU A 223 23.86 -30.23 17.82
C GLU A 223 23.58 -31.08 16.57
N ASP A 224 24.40 -32.10 16.30
CA ASP A 224 24.21 -33.03 15.18
C ASP A 224 23.28 -34.20 15.51
N LEU A 225 22.96 -34.41 16.80
CA LEU A 225 22.13 -35.54 17.25
C LEU A 225 20.63 -35.23 17.16
N ILE A 226 20.15 -35.14 15.92
CA ILE A 226 18.76 -34.83 15.59
C ILE A 226 18.08 -36.08 15.02
N PHE A 227 16.95 -36.49 15.61
CA PHE A 227 16.18 -37.67 15.25
C PHE A 227 14.71 -37.33 14.96
N PRO A 228 14.08 -38.00 13.97
CA PRO A 228 12.65 -37.88 13.74
C PRO A 228 11.83 -38.13 15.01
N GLY A 229 10.78 -37.32 15.19
CA GLY A 229 9.89 -37.39 16.35
C GLY A 229 10.37 -36.58 17.56
N GLN A 230 11.59 -36.02 17.56
CA GLN A 230 11.99 -35.06 18.59
C GLN A 230 11.14 -33.79 18.48
N GLU A 231 10.68 -33.26 19.61
CA GLU A 231 9.97 -32.00 19.68
C GLU A 231 10.93 -30.92 20.20
N PHE A 232 11.03 -29.82 19.46
CA PHE A 232 11.84 -28.66 19.83
C PHE A 232 10.97 -27.44 20.07
N ASP A 233 11.28 -26.72 21.14
CA ASP A 233 10.75 -25.39 21.37
C ASP A 233 11.44 -24.41 20.42
N ILE A 234 10.67 -23.70 19.60
CA ILE A 234 11.21 -22.70 18.68
C ILE A 234 11.11 -21.32 19.37
N PRO A 235 12.22 -20.78 19.90
CA PRO A 235 12.21 -19.44 20.49
C PRO A 235 12.07 -18.37 19.41
N ARG A 236 11.55 -17.19 19.73
CA ARG A 236 11.65 -16.02 18.83
C ARG A 236 13.04 -15.36 18.93
#